data_AF-W9AFL8-F1
#
_entry.id   AF-W9AFL8-F1
#
_cell.length_a   1.000
_cell.length_b   1.000
_cell.length_c   1.000
_cell.angle_alpha   90.00
_cell.angle_beta   90.00
_cell.angle_gamma   90.00
#
_symmetry.space_group_name_H-M   'P 1'
#
loop_
_entity.id
_entity.type
_entity.pdbx_description
1 polymer ?
#
loop_
_entity_poly.entity_id
_entity_poly.type
_entity_poly.pdbx_seq_one_letter_code
_entity_poly.pdbx_strand_id
1 'polypeptide(L)'
;MVNNSKKKLQFKGISFSLFGVQVGWELTSKNVLKADDKIDDDVGLFEEHKFRDKIRNCLKELYILRNNLSNFYWTFNNLEQLLSAKYNDEENLEFHFINECYIRALEVYNNIAGILMGSEYFLFVKNEERKQILESFDYVMLQQILIEHDDEYEIPVDEQREIVEDLISIYRNIDNQIDYFSSMLLEGDNVTAQSLKL
;
A
#
# COMPACT_ATOMS: atom_id res chain seq x y z
N MET A 1 8.34 -41.84 -4.51
CA MET A 1 8.51 -40.75 -5.48
C MET A 1 7.32 -39.80 -5.32
N VAL A 2 7.53 -38.71 -4.59
CA VAL A 2 6.47 -37.71 -4.33
C VAL A 2 6.52 -36.70 -5.48
N ASN A 3 5.44 -36.67 -6.27
CA ASN A 3 5.26 -35.73 -7.36
C ASN A 3 4.95 -34.35 -6.76
N ASN A 4 5.99 -33.53 -6.54
CA ASN A 4 5.81 -32.11 -6.25
C ASN A 4 5.41 -31.39 -7.54
N SER A 5 4.11 -31.40 -7.82
CA SER A 5 3.50 -30.48 -8.77
C SER A 5 3.74 -29.07 -8.24
N LYS A 6 4.77 -28.40 -8.75
CA LYS A 6 4.96 -26.95 -8.62
C LYS A 6 3.74 -26.28 -9.23
N LYS A 7 2.70 -26.04 -8.42
CA LYS A 7 1.67 -25.07 -8.74
C LYS A 7 2.40 -23.73 -8.83
N LYS A 8 2.60 -23.25 -10.05
CA LYS A 8 2.99 -21.87 -10.33
C LYS A 8 1.90 -21.00 -9.68
N LEU A 9 2.14 -20.52 -8.47
CA LEU A 9 1.32 -19.45 -7.90
C LEU A 9 1.53 -18.27 -8.82
N GLN A 10 0.49 -17.91 -9.58
CA GLN A 10 0.52 -16.68 -10.35
C GLN A 10 0.49 -15.55 -9.33
N PHE A 11 1.63 -14.89 -9.14
CA PHE A 11 1.71 -13.62 -8.44
C PHE A 11 0.86 -12.64 -9.23
N LYS A 12 -0.35 -12.39 -8.74
CA LYS A 12 -1.09 -11.20 -9.13
C LYS A 12 -0.59 -10.14 -8.17
N GLY A 13 0.43 -9.39 -8.60
CA GLY A 13 1.00 -8.30 -7.82
C GLY A 13 -0.10 -7.45 -7.18
N ILE A 14 0.18 -6.86 -6.03
CA ILE A 14 -0.85 -6.21 -5.21
C ILE A 14 -1.47 -5.04 -6.01
N SER A 15 -2.63 -5.27 -6.61
CA SER A 15 -3.40 -4.23 -7.29
C SER A 15 -4.38 -3.65 -6.28
N PHE A 16 -4.02 -2.52 -5.69
CA PHE A 16 -4.98 -1.75 -4.92
C PHE A 16 -5.95 -1.08 -5.90
N SER A 17 -7.23 -1.44 -5.83
CA SER A 17 -8.23 -0.78 -6.64
C SER A 17 -8.71 0.48 -5.92
N LEU A 18 -8.70 1.65 -6.58
CA LEU A 18 -9.34 2.86 -6.05
C LEU A 18 -10.82 2.62 -5.73
N PHE A 19 -11.48 1.79 -6.53
CA PHE A 19 -12.85 1.32 -6.33
C PHE A 19 -13.03 0.46 -5.06
N GLY A 20 -11.95 -0.15 -4.57
CA GLY A 20 -11.80 -0.83 -3.30
C GLY A 20 -12.23 0.03 -2.13
N VAL A 21 -11.43 1.08 -1.98
CA VAL A 21 -11.62 2.12 -0.99
C VAL A 21 -12.98 2.79 -1.22
N GLN A 22 -13.29 3.27 -2.42
CA GLN A 22 -14.55 4.00 -2.69
C GLN A 22 -15.83 3.28 -2.21
N VAL A 23 -15.94 1.95 -2.39
CA VAL A 23 -17.12 1.17 -1.93
C VAL A 23 -17.12 0.91 -0.42
N GLY A 24 -15.95 0.69 0.20
CA GLY A 24 -15.83 0.60 1.66
C GLY A 24 -16.25 1.90 2.35
N TRP A 25 -15.94 3.02 1.71
CA TRP A 25 -16.32 4.37 2.14
C TRP A 25 -17.80 4.69 1.88
N GLU A 26 -18.38 4.26 0.76
CA GLU A 26 -19.83 4.39 0.54
C GLU A 26 -20.66 3.63 1.58
N LEU A 27 -20.18 2.46 2.04
CA LEU A 27 -20.88 1.67 3.05
C LEU A 27 -20.79 2.30 4.45
N THR A 28 -19.64 2.87 4.82
CA THR A 28 -19.51 3.58 6.10
C THR A 28 -20.24 4.92 6.08
N SER A 29 -20.12 5.72 5.02
CA SER A 29 -20.85 6.98 4.88
C SER A 29 -22.37 6.79 4.78
N LYS A 30 -22.86 5.79 4.04
CA LYS A 30 -24.31 5.48 4.01
C LYS A 30 -24.82 4.95 5.35
N ASN A 31 -24.01 4.28 6.15
CA ASN A 31 -24.43 3.85 7.49
C ASN A 31 -24.41 5.00 8.51
N VAL A 32 -23.54 6.00 8.32
CA VAL A 32 -23.54 7.26 9.08
C VAL A 32 -24.74 8.12 8.66
N LEU A 33 -25.05 8.21 7.36
CA LEU A 33 -26.11 9.06 6.80
C LEU A 33 -27.51 8.42 6.76
N LYS A 34 -27.67 7.13 7.10
CA LYS A 34 -28.99 6.46 7.18
C LYS A 34 -29.59 6.44 8.58
N ALA A 35 -28.92 7.04 9.54
CA ALA A 35 -29.50 7.31 10.84
C ALA A 35 -30.43 8.54 10.76
N ASP A 36 -31.47 8.48 9.92
CA ASP A 36 -32.51 9.50 9.90
C ASP A 36 -33.87 8.85 10.15
N ASP A 37 -34.33 9.02 11.39
CA ASP A 37 -35.62 9.67 11.64
C ASP A 37 -35.58 10.20 13.09
N LYS A 38 -35.20 11.48 13.22
CA LYS A 38 -35.04 12.31 14.45
C LYS A 38 -33.65 12.25 15.08
N ILE A 39 -32.71 12.99 14.51
CA ILE A 39 -31.45 13.30 15.15
C ILE A 39 -31.33 14.83 15.26
N ASP A 40 -31.13 15.33 16.48
CA ASP A 40 -30.85 16.75 16.77
C ASP A 40 -29.67 17.24 15.92
N ASP A 41 -29.75 18.46 15.37
CA ASP A 41 -28.72 19.06 14.49
C ASP A 41 -27.28 18.99 15.07
N ASP A 42 -27.14 18.93 16.40
CA ASP A 42 -25.86 18.78 17.11
C ASP A 42 -25.19 17.39 16.93
N VAL A 43 -25.97 16.34 16.70
CA VAL A 43 -25.45 14.97 16.55
C VAL A 43 -24.92 14.74 15.12
N GLY A 44 -25.51 15.37 14.11
CA GLY A 44 -25.01 15.34 12.73
C GLY A 44 -23.63 16.00 12.57
N LEU A 45 -23.43 17.15 13.23
CA LEU A 45 -22.13 17.83 13.30
C LEU A 45 -21.07 16.98 14.03
N PHE A 46 -21.46 16.25 15.07
CA PHE A 46 -20.55 15.41 15.85
C PHE A 46 -20.03 14.20 15.05
N GLU A 47 -20.87 13.59 14.21
CA GLU A 47 -20.46 12.48 13.34
C GLU A 47 -19.58 12.94 12.18
N GLU A 48 -19.83 14.13 11.59
CA GLU A 48 -18.96 14.72 10.57
C GLU A 48 -17.55 15.03 11.13
N HIS A 49 -17.48 15.57 12.35
CA HIS A 49 -16.20 15.83 13.02
C HIS A 49 -15.41 14.54 13.28
N LYS A 50 -16.06 13.49 13.79
CA LYS A 50 -15.42 12.17 13.99
C LYS A 50 -14.95 11.56 12.68
N PHE A 51 -15.70 11.76 11.60
CA PHE A 51 -15.35 11.28 10.27
C PHE A 51 -14.10 12.00 9.72
N ARG A 52 -14.06 13.34 9.82
CA ARG A 52 -12.87 14.12 9.43
C ARG A 52 -11.64 13.75 10.24
N ASP A 53 -11.78 13.45 11.53
CA ASP A 53 -10.67 13.03 12.36
C ASP A 53 -10.11 11.67 11.93
N LYS A 54 -10.97 10.72 11.53
CA LYS A 54 -10.53 9.46 10.91
C LYS A 54 -9.79 9.68 9.60
N ILE A 55 -10.27 10.57 8.73
CA ILE A 55 -9.56 10.92 7.48
C ILE A 55 -8.18 11.50 7.79
N ARG A 56 -8.09 12.42 8.76
CA ARG A 56 -6.80 13.00 9.18
C ARG A 56 -5.84 11.94 9.73
N ASN A 57 -6.33 10.98 10.50
CA ASN A 57 -5.52 9.87 10.99
C ASN A 57 -5.03 8.97 9.85
N CYS A 58 -5.92 8.59 8.92
CA CYS A 58 -5.56 7.83 7.73
C CYS A 58 -4.50 8.55 6.90
N LEU A 59 -4.66 9.87 6.68
CA LEU A 59 -3.67 10.67 5.98
C LEU A 59 -2.31 10.67 6.69
N LYS A 60 -2.28 10.86 8.01
CA LYS A 60 -1.02 10.80 8.79
C LYS A 60 -0.32 9.46 8.60
N GLU A 61 -1.05 8.35 8.71
CA GLU A 61 -0.51 6.99 8.53
C GLU A 61 -0.02 6.77 7.10
N LEU A 62 -0.77 7.20 6.10
CA LEU A 62 -0.38 7.13 4.70
C LEU A 62 0.88 7.96 4.41
N TYR A 63 1.01 9.16 4.97
CA TYR A 63 2.24 9.95 4.87
C TYR A 63 3.43 9.26 5.53
N ILE A 64 3.23 8.59 6.68
CA ILE A 64 4.27 7.80 7.34
C ILE A 64 4.71 6.64 6.42
N LEU A 65 3.75 5.88 5.88
CA LEU A 65 4.04 4.78 4.95
C LEU A 65 4.76 5.27 3.69
N ARG A 66 4.26 6.35 3.06
CA ARG A 66 4.88 6.97 1.89
C ARG A 66 6.32 7.38 2.18
N ASN A 67 6.58 8.01 3.32
CA ASN A 67 7.92 8.45 3.69
C ASN A 67 8.87 7.26 3.87
N ASN A 68 8.43 6.19 4.52
CA ASN A 68 9.23 4.96 4.65
C ASN A 68 9.56 4.33 3.28
N LEU A 69 8.61 4.35 2.35
CA LEU A 69 8.77 3.81 1.00
C LEU A 69 9.56 4.74 0.06
N SER A 70 9.59 6.04 0.34
CA SER A 70 10.12 7.06 -0.58
C SER A 70 11.59 6.84 -0.92
N ASN A 71 12.42 6.48 0.06
CA ASN A 71 13.84 6.25 -0.17
C ASN A 71 14.05 5.07 -1.13
N PHE A 72 13.30 3.99 -0.94
CA PHE A 72 13.33 2.83 -1.83
C PHE A 72 12.88 3.21 -3.25
N TYR A 73 11.74 3.89 -3.37
CA TYR A 73 11.18 4.32 -4.65
C TYR A 73 12.16 5.18 -5.48
N TRP A 74 12.74 6.22 -4.86
CA TRP A 74 13.69 7.09 -5.56
C TRP A 74 14.99 6.37 -5.90
N THR A 75 15.45 5.50 -5.01
CA THR A 75 16.67 4.71 -5.23
C THR A 75 16.48 3.74 -6.40
N PHE A 76 15.34 3.04 -6.46
CA PHE A 76 14.98 2.16 -7.56
C PHE A 76 14.97 2.91 -8.91
N ASN A 77 14.22 4.02 -8.99
CA ASN A 77 14.12 4.81 -10.22
C ASN A 77 15.47 5.42 -10.66
N ASN A 78 16.34 5.79 -9.72
CA ASN A 78 17.65 6.37 -10.04
C ASN A 78 18.69 5.31 -10.40
N LEU A 79 18.63 4.12 -9.79
CA LEU A 79 19.54 3.01 -10.10
C LEU A 79 19.31 2.50 -11.53
N GLU A 80 18.07 2.43 -11.99
CA GLU A 80 17.73 2.08 -13.38
C GLU A 80 18.50 2.98 -14.37
N GLN A 81 18.49 4.29 -14.14
CA GLN A 81 19.19 5.27 -14.98
C GLN A 81 20.72 5.15 -14.89
N LEU A 82 21.27 4.93 -13.68
CA LEU A 82 22.71 4.82 -13.45
C LEU A 82 23.30 3.53 -14.04
N LEU A 83 22.57 2.44 -13.93
CA LEU A 83 23.00 1.13 -14.42
C LEU A 83 22.95 1.11 -15.95
N SER A 84 21.89 1.67 -16.56
CA SER A 84 21.78 1.81 -18.03
C SER A 84 22.98 2.52 -18.68
N ALA A 85 23.72 3.35 -17.92
CA ALA A 85 24.93 4.01 -18.40
C ALA A 85 26.21 3.17 -18.25
N LYS A 86 26.20 2.11 -17.44
CA LYS A 86 27.39 1.34 -17.05
C LYS A 86 27.52 -0.01 -17.77
N TYR A 87 26.40 -0.66 -18.11
CA TYR A 87 26.44 -1.93 -18.83
C TYR A 87 25.73 -1.80 -20.18
N ASN A 88 26.33 -2.40 -21.21
CA ASN A 88 25.78 -2.43 -22.56
C ASN A 88 24.93 -3.69 -22.83
N ASP A 89 24.86 -4.60 -21.85
CA ASP A 89 24.16 -5.87 -21.92
C ASP A 89 23.00 -5.85 -20.92
N GLU A 90 21.76 -5.84 -21.43
CA GLU A 90 20.52 -5.70 -20.66
C GLU A 90 20.33 -6.82 -19.65
N GLU A 91 20.71 -8.06 -19.98
CA GLU A 91 20.41 -9.23 -19.14
C GLU A 91 21.29 -9.25 -17.87
N ASN A 92 22.57 -8.92 -18.01
CA ASN A 92 23.49 -8.76 -16.87
C ASN A 92 23.18 -7.50 -16.04
N LEU A 93 22.69 -6.44 -16.69
CA LEU A 93 22.24 -5.22 -16.02
C LEU A 93 21.14 -5.53 -15.00
N GLU A 94 20.13 -6.22 -15.50
CA GLU A 94 18.90 -6.51 -14.81
C GLU A 94 19.13 -7.48 -13.65
N PHE A 95 19.96 -8.50 -13.87
CA PHE A 95 20.39 -9.43 -12.82
C PHE A 95 21.04 -8.72 -11.63
N HIS A 96 22.00 -7.82 -11.89
CA HIS A 96 22.69 -7.10 -10.82
C HIS A 96 21.80 -6.03 -10.16
N PHE A 97 20.95 -5.36 -10.94
CA PHE A 97 20.00 -4.38 -10.44
C PHE A 97 19.00 -5.00 -9.47
N ILE A 98 18.35 -6.09 -9.89
CA ILE A 98 17.31 -6.74 -9.10
C ILE A 98 17.87 -7.33 -7.81
N ASN A 99 19.04 -7.98 -7.83
CA ASN A 99 19.65 -8.52 -6.62
C ASN A 99 19.96 -7.43 -5.57
N GLU A 100 20.49 -6.27 -6.00
CA GLU A 100 20.79 -5.14 -5.11
C GLU A 100 19.52 -4.48 -4.54
N CYS A 101 18.47 -4.37 -5.37
CA CYS A 101 17.18 -3.84 -4.92
C CYS A 101 16.42 -4.83 -4.04
N TYR A 102 16.58 -6.13 -4.26
CA TYR A 102 15.84 -7.19 -3.57
C TYR A 102 16.15 -7.23 -2.06
N ILE A 103 17.42 -7.19 -1.67
CA ILE A 103 17.80 -7.17 -0.25
C ILE A 103 17.18 -5.97 0.46
N ARG A 104 17.23 -4.80 -0.17
CA ARG A 104 16.58 -3.58 0.37
C ARG A 104 15.06 -3.69 0.39
N ALA A 105 14.47 -4.39 -0.59
CA ALA A 105 13.04 -4.64 -0.61
C ALA A 105 12.61 -5.44 0.62
N LEU A 106 13.35 -6.50 0.98
CA LEU A 106 13.07 -7.30 2.18
C LEU A 106 13.10 -6.45 3.47
N GLU A 107 14.11 -5.59 3.61
CA GLU A 107 14.21 -4.66 4.75
C GLU A 107 13.00 -3.71 4.79
N VAL A 108 12.61 -3.16 3.65
CA VAL A 108 11.47 -2.25 3.54
C VAL A 108 10.17 -2.96 3.89
N TYR A 109 9.95 -4.19 3.39
CA TYR A 109 8.78 -5.00 3.74
C TYR A 109 8.66 -5.18 5.25
N ASN A 110 9.74 -5.55 5.95
CA ASN A 110 9.72 -5.66 7.40
C ASN A 110 9.31 -4.35 8.09
N ASN A 111 9.89 -3.24 7.63
CA ASN A 111 9.66 -1.94 8.23
C ASN A 111 8.21 -1.46 8.07
N ILE A 112 7.60 -1.70 6.90
CA ILE A 112 6.24 -1.23 6.62
C ILE A 112 5.15 -2.21 7.07
N ALA A 113 5.46 -3.49 7.30
CA ALA A 113 4.48 -4.51 7.66
C ALA A 113 3.66 -4.12 8.88
N GLY A 114 4.34 -3.83 10.00
CA GLY A 114 3.68 -3.45 11.24
C GLY A 114 2.92 -2.14 11.14
N ILE A 115 3.46 -1.16 10.41
CA ILE A 115 2.83 0.15 10.21
C ILE A 115 1.54 -0.02 9.40
N LEU A 116 1.60 -0.76 8.29
CA LEU A 116 0.46 -0.97 7.40
C LEU A 116 -0.61 -1.80 8.11
N MET A 117 -0.28 -2.96 8.66
CA MET A 117 -1.27 -3.86 9.29
C MET A 117 -1.89 -3.25 10.55
N GLY A 118 -1.15 -2.40 11.27
CA GLY A 118 -1.64 -1.69 12.44
C GLY A 118 -2.38 -0.37 12.16
N SER A 119 -2.41 0.08 10.90
CA SER A 119 -2.99 1.38 10.53
C SER A 119 -4.52 1.37 10.54
N GLU A 120 -5.13 2.50 10.89
CA GLU A 120 -6.56 2.74 10.63
C GLU A 120 -6.85 2.63 9.13
N TYR A 121 -5.93 3.08 8.26
CA TYR A 121 -6.06 2.92 6.81
C TYR A 121 -6.35 1.47 6.38
N PHE A 122 -5.63 0.49 6.94
CA PHE A 122 -5.83 -0.93 6.60
C PHE A 122 -7.25 -1.43 6.95
N LEU A 123 -7.91 -0.83 7.95
CA LEU A 123 -9.31 -1.13 8.28
C LEU A 123 -10.29 -0.64 7.20
N PHE A 124 -9.93 0.38 6.43
CA PHE A 124 -10.75 0.92 5.34
C PHE A 124 -10.56 0.22 3.99
N VAL A 125 -9.48 -0.56 3.84
CA VAL A 125 -9.22 -1.39 2.66
C VAL A 125 -10.27 -2.51 2.55
N LYS A 126 -10.63 -2.97 1.34
CA LYS A 126 -11.58 -4.10 1.20
C LYS A 126 -10.99 -5.37 1.81
N ASN A 127 -11.87 -6.26 2.28
CA ASN A 127 -11.45 -7.57 2.80
C ASN A 127 -10.59 -8.37 1.80
N GLU A 128 -10.90 -8.30 0.51
CA GLU A 128 -10.14 -9.01 -0.53
C GLU A 128 -8.73 -8.43 -0.70
N GLU A 129 -8.62 -7.10 -0.76
CA GLU A 129 -7.34 -6.39 -0.84
C GLU A 129 -6.51 -6.61 0.43
N ARG A 130 -7.13 -6.58 1.62
CA ARG A 130 -6.46 -6.93 2.87
C ARG A 130 -5.86 -8.33 2.84
N LYS A 131 -6.60 -9.31 2.33
CA LYS A 131 -6.08 -10.69 2.20
C LYS A 131 -4.87 -10.74 1.27
N GLN A 132 -4.94 -10.06 0.13
CA GLN A 132 -3.82 -10.00 -0.82
C GLN A 132 -2.58 -9.35 -0.19
N ILE A 133 -2.77 -8.26 0.57
CA ILE A 133 -1.68 -7.63 1.32
C ILE A 133 -1.08 -8.63 2.30
N LEU A 134 -1.89 -9.26 3.16
CA LEU A 134 -1.40 -10.22 4.14
C LEU A 134 -0.65 -11.38 3.47
N GLU A 135 -1.22 -11.98 2.43
CA GLU A 135 -0.61 -13.07 1.67
C GLU A 135 0.74 -12.67 1.06
N SER A 136 0.86 -11.44 0.55
CA SER A 136 2.10 -10.94 -0.03
C SER A 136 3.17 -10.69 1.03
N PHE A 137 2.79 -10.12 2.18
CA PHE A 137 3.71 -9.94 3.30
C PHE A 137 4.16 -11.28 3.90
N ASP A 138 3.23 -12.22 4.13
CA ASP A 138 3.54 -13.56 4.62
C ASP A 138 4.48 -14.29 3.66
N TYR A 139 4.26 -14.15 2.35
CA TYR A 139 5.15 -14.70 1.33
C TYR A 139 6.55 -14.13 1.44
N VAL A 140 6.71 -12.79 1.44
CA VAL A 140 8.02 -12.15 1.51
C VAL A 140 8.75 -12.50 2.82
N MET A 141 8.03 -12.55 3.95
CA MET A 141 8.59 -12.97 5.23
C MET A 141 9.06 -14.44 5.19
N LEU A 142 8.28 -15.33 4.57
CA LEU A 142 8.70 -16.73 4.37
C LEU A 142 9.97 -16.82 3.51
N GLN A 143 10.04 -16.05 2.43
CA GLN A 143 11.23 -16.01 1.56
C GLN A 143 12.47 -15.57 2.32
N GLN A 144 12.37 -14.53 3.14
CA GLN A 144 13.47 -14.08 3.97
C GLN A 144 13.93 -15.15 4.98
N ILE A 145 12.99 -15.81 5.67
CA ILE A 145 13.31 -16.90 6.61
C ILE A 145 14.04 -18.04 5.89
N LEU A 146 13.61 -18.40 4.68
CA LEU A 146 14.27 -19.45 3.90
C LEU A 146 15.70 -19.06 3.52
N ILE A 147 15.94 -17.81 3.09
CA ILE A 147 17.29 -17.29 2.82
C ILE A 147 18.17 -17.31 4.08
N GLU A 148 17.61 -16.96 5.24
CA GLU A 148 18.37 -16.89 6.51
C GLU A 148 18.73 -18.28 7.08
N HIS A 149 18.00 -19.32 6.71
CA HIS A 149 18.14 -20.66 7.28
C HIS A 149 18.69 -21.73 6.31
N ASP A 150 18.73 -21.45 5.02
CA ASP A 150 19.23 -22.35 3.99
C ASP A 150 20.17 -21.60 3.04
N ASP A 151 21.47 -21.77 3.25
CA ASP A 151 22.53 -21.14 2.45
C ASP A 151 22.49 -21.55 0.96
N GLU A 152 21.80 -22.64 0.62
CA GLU A 152 21.62 -23.11 -0.76
C GLU A 152 20.30 -22.62 -1.38
N TYR A 153 19.44 -21.94 -0.62
CA TYR A 153 18.17 -21.43 -1.11
C TYR A 153 18.35 -20.14 -1.92
N GLU A 154 18.15 -20.26 -3.23
CA GLU A 154 18.14 -19.14 -4.15
C GLU A 154 16.72 -18.86 -4.67
N ILE A 155 16.31 -17.59 -4.60
CA ILE A 155 15.05 -17.14 -5.19
C ILE A 155 15.30 -16.75 -6.64
N PRO A 156 14.49 -17.25 -7.59
CA PRO A 156 14.60 -16.86 -9.00
C PRO A 156 14.52 -15.35 -9.17
N VAL A 157 15.33 -14.80 -10.07
CA VAL A 157 15.42 -13.35 -10.34
C VAL A 157 14.06 -12.75 -10.72
N ASP A 158 13.23 -13.50 -11.44
CA ASP A 158 11.87 -13.08 -11.79
C ASP A 158 11.01 -12.85 -10.53
N GLU A 159 11.11 -13.74 -9.54
CA GLU A 159 10.37 -13.60 -8.28
C GLU A 159 10.93 -12.46 -7.42
N GLN A 160 12.26 -12.26 -7.43
CA GLN A 160 12.87 -11.09 -6.77
C GLN A 160 12.37 -9.77 -7.39
N ARG A 161 12.24 -9.73 -8.72
CA ARG A 161 11.70 -8.57 -9.44
C ARG A 161 10.26 -8.31 -9.02
N GLU A 162 9.41 -9.34 -8.98
CA GLU A 162 8.01 -9.19 -8.54
C GLU A 162 7.93 -8.56 -7.14
N ILE A 163 8.78 -8.98 -6.20
CA ILE A 163 8.85 -8.41 -4.84
C ILE A 163 9.27 -6.94 -4.86
N VAL A 164 10.25 -6.59 -5.68
CA VAL A 164 10.72 -5.19 -5.85
C VAL A 164 9.62 -4.32 -6.46
N GLU A 165 8.99 -4.77 -7.53
CA GLU A 165 7.92 -4.06 -8.23
C GLU A 165 6.67 -3.87 -7.36
N ASP A 166 6.36 -4.85 -6.51
CA ASP A 166 5.24 -4.75 -5.58
C ASP A 166 5.42 -3.60 -4.58
N LEU A 167 6.63 -3.34 -4.06
CA LEU A 167 6.87 -2.17 -3.21
C LEU A 167 6.66 -0.85 -3.95
N ILE A 168 7.06 -0.79 -5.23
CA ILE A 168 6.84 0.38 -6.08
C ILE A 168 5.34 0.58 -6.31
N SER A 169 4.59 -0.51 -6.53
CA SER A 169 3.13 -0.48 -6.62
C SER A 169 2.51 0.03 -5.32
N ILE A 170 2.91 -0.48 -4.16
CA ILE A 170 2.44 -0.03 -2.85
C ILE A 170 2.68 1.47 -2.67
N TYR A 171 3.87 1.97 -3.01
CA TYR A 171 4.18 3.40 -2.94
C TYR A 171 3.22 4.25 -3.79
N ARG A 172 3.06 3.92 -5.07
CA ARG A 172 2.17 4.65 -5.99
C ARG A 172 0.72 4.62 -5.51
N ASN A 173 0.29 3.49 -4.99
CA ASN A 173 -1.06 3.34 -4.46
C ASN A 173 -1.27 4.22 -3.21
N ILE A 174 -0.32 4.26 -2.29
CA ILE A 174 -0.38 5.17 -1.14
C ILE A 174 -0.45 6.64 -1.60
N ASP A 175 0.35 7.03 -2.59
CA ASP A 175 0.35 8.41 -3.09
C ASP A 175 -1.02 8.79 -3.67
N ASN A 176 -1.62 7.90 -4.48
CA ASN A 176 -2.99 8.08 -4.99
C ASN A 176 -4.04 8.19 -3.87
N GLN A 177 -3.89 7.42 -2.79
CA GLN A 177 -4.79 7.49 -1.64
C GLN A 177 -4.64 8.79 -0.85
N ILE A 178 -3.42 9.32 -0.75
CA ILE A 178 -3.16 10.63 -0.13
C ILE A 178 -3.88 11.71 -0.92
N ASP A 179 -3.76 11.72 -2.24
CA ASP A 179 -4.42 12.71 -3.11
C ASP A 179 -5.94 12.64 -2.96
N TYR A 180 -6.50 11.43 -2.97
CA TYR A 180 -7.93 11.20 -2.77
C TYR A 180 -8.43 11.70 -1.41
N PHE A 181 -7.78 11.33 -0.30
CA PHE A 181 -8.22 11.78 1.02
C PHE A 181 -7.99 13.27 1.25
N SER A 182 -6.97 13.84 0.62
CA SER A 182 -6.71 15.29 0.69
C SER A 182 -7.80 16.08 -0.04
N SER A 183 -8.25 15.62 -1.21
CA SER A 183 -9.34 16.30 -1.94
C SER A 183 -10.65 16.27 -1.14
N MET A 184 -10.95 15.18 -0.46
CA MET A 184 -12.14 15.07 0.40
C MET A 184 -12.16 16.08 1.55
N LEU A 185 -11.02 16.35 2.19
CA LEU A 185 -10.95 17.37 3.24
C LEU A 185 -11.18 18.79 2.68
N LEU A 186 -10.62 19.08 1.50
CA LEU A 186 -10.73 20.39 0.85
C LEU A 186 -12.15 20.66 0.31
N GLU A 187 -12.84 19.64 -0.20
CA GLU A 187 -14.24 19.76 -0.62
C GLU A 187 -15.17 20.02 0.58
N GLY A 188 -14.93 19.34 1.71
CA GLY A 188 -15.68 19.56 2.95
C GLY A 188 -15.49 20.96 3.53
N ASP A 189 -14.32 21.58 3.39
CA ASP A 189 -14.04 22.93 3.89
C ASP A 189 -14.75 24.04 3.07
N ASN A 190 -15.03 23.78 1.78
CA ASN A 190 -15.78 24.71 0.94
C ASN A 190 -17.29 24.70 1.24
N VAL A 191 -17.83 23.57 1.73
CA VAL A 191 -19.25 23.45 2.11
C VAL A 191 -19.52 24.14 3.45
N THR A 192 -18.65 23.96 4.45
CA THR A 192 -18.77 24.63 5.76
C THR A 192 -18.56 26.14 5.68
N ALA A 193 -17.72 26.63 4.76
CA ALA A 193 -17.55 28.07 4.54
C ALA A 193 -18.77 28.76 3.88
N GLN A 194 -19.63 28.01 3.19
CA GLN A 194 -20.88 28.54 2.61
C GLN A 194 -22.04 28.51 3.60
N SER A 195 -22.11 27.52 4.50
CA SER A 195 -23.15 27.44 5.54
C SER A 195 -22.96 28.46 6.68
N LEU A 196 -21.73 28.91 6.93
CA LEU A 196 -21.42 29.97 7.91
C LEU A 196 -21.60 31.41 7.38
N LYS A 197 -22.10 31.58 6.14
CA LYS A 197 -22.38 32.90 5.52
C LYS A 197 -23.88 33.28 5.47
N LEU A 198 -24.74 32.55 6.17
CA LEU A 198 -26.17 32.87 6.36
C LEU A 198 -26.40 33.43 7.76
#